data_AF-A0A090KN25-F1
#
_entry.id   AF-A0A090KN25-F1
#
_cell.length_a   1.000
_cell.length_b   1.000
_cell.length_c   1.000
_cell.angle_alpha   90.00
_cell.angle_beta   90.00
_cell.angle_gamma   90.00
#
_symmetry.space_group_name_H-M   'P 1'
#
loop_
_entity.id
_entity.type
_entity.pdbx_description
1 polymer ?
#
loop_
_entity_poly.entity_id
_entity_poly.type
_entity_poly.pdbx_seq_one_letter_code
_entity_poly.pdbx_strand_id
1 'polypeptide(L)'
;MNNYTNDNTARRYKAHVSILGTTQLHLHNPYIIAWWSAAFPGFGHMILSKYLRGFALFIWEIVVNIEANINLSMIYSFQGHIDLAKEVLNPRWLLMYIPVYLFGIWDCYRTAVDMNRVYLLAEQENHRFNSFSLGALEINYLDKRNPFLSIIWSLFIPRLGQLYIHKILTTFLSSLD
;
A
#
# COMPACT_ATOMS: atom_id res chain seq x y z
N MET A 1 23.71 0.96 -30.22
CA MET A 1 22.49 1.46 -29.56
C MET A 1 22.47 0.92 -28.14
N ASN A 2 22.49 1.83 -27.15
CA ASN A 2 22.38 1.48 -25.74
C ASN A 2 20.91 1.18 -25.44
N ASN A 3 20.49 -0.08 -25.53
CA ASN A 3 19.09 -0.51 -25.38
C ASN A 3 18.53 -0.36 -23.95
N TYR A 4 19.28 0.23 -23.02
CA TYR A 4 18.90 0.44 -21.62
C TYR A 4 18.40 1.85 -21.32
N THR A 5 18.54 2.80 -22.25
CA THR A 5 18.03 4.16 -22.08
C THR A 5 16.69 4.30 -22.80
N ASN A 6 15.63 4.60 -22.04
CA ASN A 6 14.31 4.89 -22.61
C ASN A 6 14.35 6.24 -23.33
N ASP A 7 13.71 6.33 -24.50
CA ASP A 7 13.44 7.62 -25.12
C ASP A 7 12.41 8.34 -24.24
N ASN A 8 12.89 9.27 -23.42
CA ASN A 8 12.08 10.00 -22.44
C ASN A 8 11.18 11.07 -23.10
N THR A 9 10.58 10.73 -24.24
CA THR A 9 9.77 11.60 -25.10
C THR A 9 8.30 11.65 -24.70
N ALA A 10 7.83 10.66 -23.94
CA ALA A 10 6.45 10.60 -23.47
C ALA A 10 6.23 11.52 -22.27
N ARG A 11 5.00 12.04 -22.13
CA ARG A 11 4.63 12.81 -20.94
C ARG A 11 4.27 11.88 -19.78
N ARG A 12 3.77 10.67 -20.07
CA ARG A 12 3.28 9.71 -19.07
C ARG A 12 3.74 8.29 -19.39
N TYR A 13 4.14 7.56 -18.36
CA TYR A 13 4.60 6.17 -18.45
C TYR A 13 3.70 5.25 -17.64
N LYS A 14 3.42 4.04 -18.16
CA LYS A 14 2.62 3.03 -17.46
C LYS A 14 3.35 2.38 -16.29
N ALA A 15 4.67 2.25 -16.40
CA ALA A 15 5.49 1.63 -15.37
C ALA A 15 6.87 2.28 -15.32
N HIS A 16 7.49 2.21 -14.15
CA HIS A 16 8.86 2.62 -13.92
C HIS A 16 9.57 1.56 -13.09
N VAL A 17 10.69 1.07 -13.62
CA VAL A 17 11.60 0.13 -12.96
C VAL A 17 12.74 0.93 -12.36
N SER A 18 12.77 1.00 -11.04
CA SER A 18 13.85 1.61 -10.28
C SER A 18 14.73 0.53 -9.66
N ILE A 19 15.91 0.95 -9.18
CA ILE A 19 16.82 0.11 -8.41
C ILE A 19 16.15 -0.38 -7.12
N LEU A 20 15.25 0.41 -6.53
CA LEU A 20 14.53 0.06 -5.29
C LEU A 20 13.24 -0.74 -5.49
N GLY A 21 12.83 -0.96 -6.73
CA GLY A 21 11.63 -1.71 -7.05
C GLY A 21 10.87 -1.19 -8.26
N THR A 22 9.73 -1.83 -8.53
CA THR A 22 8.88 -1.55 -9.69
C THR A 22 7.59 -0.86 -9.27
N THR A 23 7.29 0.28 -9.87
CA THR A 23 6.00 0.97 -9.70
C THR A 23 5.24 0.91 -11.01
N GLN A 24 4.04 0.35 -10.96
CA GLN A 24 3.17 0.20 -12.13
C GLN A 24 1.86 0.95 -11.87
N LEU A 25 1.37 1.65 -12.88
CA LEU A 25 0.01 2.15 -12.90
C LEU A 25 -0.92 1.01 -13.28
N HIS A 26 -1.94 0.79 -12.46
CA HIS A 26 -2.94 -0.23 -12.67
C HIS A 26 -4.31 0.38 -12.47
N LEU A 27 -5.28 -0.07 -13.26
CA LEU A 27 -6.66 0.39 -13.14
C LEU A 27 -7.30 -0.27 -11.91
N HIS A 28 -7.78 0.53 -10.98
CA HIS A 28 -8.44 0.01 -9.79
C HIS A 28 -9.89 0.47 -9.71
N ASN A 29 -10.74 -0.33 -9.07
CA ASN A 29 -12.05 0.17 -8.66
C ASN A 29 -11.87 1.07 -7.42
N PRO A 30 -12.18 2.38 -7.48
CA PRO A 30 -11.98 3.31 -6.36
C PRO A 30 -12.73 2.91 -5.09
N TYR A 31 -13.89 2.25 -5.23
CA TYR A 31 -14.67 1.79 -4.08
C TYR A 31 -13.97 0.66 -3.32
N ILE A 32 -13.27 -0.24 -4.01
CA ILE A 32 -12.49 -1.30 -3.37
C ILE A 32 -11.33 -0.69 -2.57
N ILE A 33 -10.68 0.34 -3.12
CA ILE A 33 -9.59 1.03 -2.43
C ILE A 33 -10.11 1.76 -1.18
N ALA A 34 -11.23 2.47 -1.30
CA ALA A 34 -11.88 3.13 -0.18
C ALA A 34 -12.28 2.13 0.91
N TRP A 35 -12.82 0.97 0.51
CA TRP A 35 -13.16 -0.11 1.43
C TRP A 35 -11.93 -0.62 2.19
N TRP A 36 -10.81 -0.85 1.51
CA TRP A 36 -9.58 -1.26 2.18
C TRP A 36 -9.01 -0.20 3.11
N SER A 37 -9.15 1.08 2.78
CA SER A 37 -8.78 2.18 3.69
C SER A 37 -9.75 2.33 4.86
N ALA A 38 -11.00 1.93 4.72
CA ALA A 38 -11.97 1.91 5.82
C ALA A 38 -11.71 0.72 6.74
N ALA A 39 -11.36 -0.45 6.20
CA ALA A 39 -10.98 -1.61 7.00
C ALA A 39 -9.74 -1.33 7.86
N PHE A 40 -8.74 -0.63 7.31
CA PHE A 40 -7.60 -0.16 8.06
C PHE A 40 -6.97 1.08 7.38
N PRO A 41 -6.90 2.23 8.05
CA PRO A 41 -6.29 3.43 7.49
C PRO A 41 -4.86 3.17 7.00
N GLY A 42 -4.60 3.58 5.75
CA GLY A 42 -3.31 3.39 5.08
C GLY A 42 -3.25 2.22 4.09
N PHE A 43 -4.08 1.19 4.24
CA PHE A 43 -4.08 0.05 3.29
C PHE A 43 -4.49 0.46 1.87
N GLY A 44 -5.48 1.35 1.74
CA GLY A 44 -5.87 1.89 0.44
C GLY A 44 -4.71 2.58 -0.30
N HIS A 45 -3.90 3.35 0.42
CA HIS A 45 -2.70 4.00 -0.13
C HIS A 45 -1.61 3.01 -0.53
N MET A 46 -1.44 1.93 0.23
CA MET A 46 -0.47 0.88 -0.10
C MET A 46 -0.84 0.13 -1.39
N ILE A 47 -2.13 -0.14 -1.61
CA ILE A 47 -2.64 -0.73 -2.86
C ILE A 47 -2.33 0.19 -4.05
N LEU A 48 -2.50 1.51 -3.87
CA LEU A 48 -2.14 2.54 -4.86
C LEU A 48 -0.63 2.78 -5.01
N SER A 49 0.22 1.93 -4.41
CA SER A 49 1.69 2.08 -4.40
C SER A 49 2.17 3.42 -3.82
N LYS A 50 1.37 4.06 -2.96
CA LYS A 50 1.70 5.27 -2.19
C LYS A 50 2.23 4.88 -0.80
N TYR A 51 3.32 4.11 -0.78
CA TYR A 51 3.85 3.47 0.42
C TYR A 51 4.11 4.44 1.57
N LEU A 52 4.76 5.58 1.34
CA LEU A 52 5.07 6.53 2.42
C LEU A 52 3.82 7.01 3.16
N ARG A 53 2.78 7.40 2.43
CA ARG A 53 1.50 7.84 3.02
C ARG A 53 0.76 6.68 3.69
N GLY A 54 0.76 5.51 3.05
CA GLY A 54 0.15 4.31 3.59
C GLY A 54 0.75 3.89 4.92
N PHE A 55 2.09 3.82 5.00
CA PHE A 55 2.80 3.50 6.24
C PHE A 55 2.61 4.57 7.31
N ALA A 56 2.61 5.86 6.96
CA ALA A 56 2.38 6.92 7.93
C ALA A 56 0.98 6.81 8.58
N LEU A 57 -0.07 6.58 7.78
CA LEU A 57 -1.42 6.37 8.29
C LEU A 57 -1.56 5.07 9.08
N PHE A 58 -0.89 4.00 8.65
CA PHE A 58 -0.86 2.72 9.35
C PHE A 58 -0.21 2.83 10.74
N ILE A 59 0.94 3.50 10.85
CA ILE A 59 1.62 3.72 12.13
C ILE A 59 0.76 4.64 13.02
N TRP A 60 0.19 5.69 12.45
CA TRP A 60 -0.72 6.58 13.16
C TRP A 60 -1.91 5.82 13.75
N GLU A 61 -2.51 4.90 12.98
CA GLU A 61 -3.60 4.05 13.43
C GLU A 61 -3.24 3.25 14.69
N ILE A 62 -2.06 2.61 14.67
CA ILE A 62 -1.59 1.81 15.79
C ILE A 62 -1.41 2.67 17.04
N VAL A 63 -0.76 3.84 16.89
CA VAL A 63 -0.54 4.77 18.01
C VAL A 63 -1.87 5.20 18.63
N VAL A 64 -2.82 5.63 17.79
CA VAL A 64 -4.13 6.09 18.27
C VAL A 64 -4.93 4.95 18.90
N ASN A 65 -4.87 3.73 18.35
CA ASN A 65 -5.57 2.57 18.90
C ASN A 65 -5.08 2.20 20.31
N ILE A 66 -3.76 2.25 20.52
CA ILE A 66 -3.13 2.02 21.83
C ILE A 66 -3.52 3.13 22.81
N GLU A 67 -3.34 4.39 22.43
CA GLU A 67 -3.60 5.55 23.29
C GLU A 67 -5.09 5.75 23.63
N ALA A 68 -5.98 5.35 22.72
CA ALA A 68 -7.42 5.40 22.94
C ALA A 68 -7.97 4.18 23.72
N ASN A 69 -7.17 3.13 23.92
CA ASN A 69 -7.59 1.83 24.45
C ASN A 69 -8.78 1.20 23.69
N ILE A 70 -8.83 1.39 22.36
CA ILE A 70 -9.97 0.95 21.53
C ILE A 70 -10.16 -0.57 21.63
N ASN A 71 -9.08 -1.34 21.58
CA ASN A 71 -9.16 -2.81 21.63
C ASN A 71 -9.74 -3.31 22.96
N LEU A 72 -9.32 -2.73 24.09
CA LEU A 72 -9.80 -3.12 25.41
C LEU A 72 -11.26 -2.70 25.62
N SER A 73 -11.62 -1.49 25.17
CA SER A 73 -13.02 -1.04 25.15
C SER A 73 -13.92 -1.95 24.31
N MET A 74 -13.42 -2.44 23.17
CA MET A 74 -14.13 -3.38 22.30
C MET A 74 -14.37 -4.75 22.97
N ILE A 75 -13.37 -5.28 23.69
CA ILE A 75 -13.51 -6.52 24.47
C ILE A 75 -14.62 -6.38 25.51
N TYR A 76 -14.61 -5.31 26.32
CA TYR A 76 -15.65 -5.07 27.32
C TYR A 76 -17.03 -4.86 26.68
N SER A 77 -17.08 -4.21 25.51
CA SER A 77 -18.32 -4.03 24.74
C SER A 77 -18.91 -5.37 24.28
N PHE A 78 -18.08 -6.29 23.78
CA PHE A 78 -18.53 -7.61 23.35
C PHE A 78 -18.94 -8.54 24.51
N GLN A 79 -18.42 -8.30 25.72
CA GLN A 79 -18.85 -9.01 26.93
C GLN A 79 -20.15 -8.44 27.53
N GLY A 80 -20.68 -7.35 26.96
CA GLY A 80 -21.87 -6.65 27.49
C GLY A 80 -21.58 -5.71 28.65
N HIS A 81 -20.31 -5.48 29.01
CA HIS A 81 -19.90 -4.56 30.07
C HIS A 81 -19.70 -3.15 29.53
N ILE A 82 -20.80 -2.49 29.15
CA ILE A 82 -20.79 -1.17 28.49
C ILE A 82 -20.23 -0.07 29.39
N ASP A 83 -20.45 -0.14 30.70
CA ASP A 83 -19.95 0.86 31.64
C ASP A 83 -18.42 0.84 31.72
N LEU A 84 -17.84 -0.35 31.84
CA LEU A 84 -16.38 -0.57 31.82
C LEU A 84 -15.78 -0.19 30.45
N ALA A 85 -16.49 -0.48 29.36
CA ALA A 85 -16.05 -0.10 28.02
C ALA A 85 -15.90 1.41 27.85
N LYS A 86 -16.79 2.21 28.45
CA LYS A 86 -16.74 3.67 28.43
C LYS A 86 -15.66 4.23 29.35
N GLU A 87 -15.45 3.62 30.51
CA GLU A 87 -14.47 4.08 31.49
C GLU A 87 -13.03 3.94 31.00
N VAL A 88 -12.74 2.84 30.30
CA VAL A 88 -11.39 2.54 29.79
C VAL A 88 -11.05 3.32 28.51
N LEU A 89 -12.07 3.72 27.75
CA LEU A 89 -11.90 4.43 26.48
C LEU A 89 -11.45 5.87 26.73
N ASN A 90 -10.38 6.30 26.07
CA ASN A 90 -9.94 7.70 26.13
C ASN A 90 -10.65 8.54 25.05
N PRO A 91 -11.60 9.43 25.41
CA PRO A 91 -12.40 10.15 24.42
C PRO A 91 -11.58 11.15 23.60
N ARG A 92 -10.49 11.68 24.16
CA ARG A 92 -9.65 12.68 23.48
C ARG A 92 -8.97 12.11 22.25
N TRP A 93 -8.40 10.92 22.38
CA TRP A 93 -7.75 10.22 21.27
C TRP A 93 -8.78 9.70 20.26
N LEU A 94 -9.93 9.22 20.71
CA LEU A 94 -11.02 8.79 19.83
C LEU A 94 -11.60 9.95 18.99
N LEU A 95 -11.79 11.14 19.58
CA LEU A 95 -12.29 12.29 18.82
C LEU A 95 -11.28 12.78 17.77
N MET A 96 -9.98 12.64 18.04
CA MET A 96 -8.91 12.91 17.06
C MET A 96 -8.87 11.87 15.93
N TYR A 97 -9.21 10.61 16.25
CA TYR A 97 -9.22 9.51 15.30
C TYR A 97 -10.22 9.72 14.15
N ILE A 98 -11.47 10.09 14.48
CA ILE A 98 -12.58 10.20 13.52
C ILE A 98 -12.24 11.04 12.26
N PRO A 99 -11.73 12.28 12.38
CA PRO A 99 -11.40 13.08 11.19
C PRO A 99 -10.24 12.49 10.38
N VAL A 100 -9.22 11.91 11.04
CA VAL A 100 -8.09 11.29 10.33
C VAL A 100 -8.53 10.04 9.58
N TYR A 101 -9.41 9.24 10.20
CA TYR A 101 -10.01 8.06 9.59
C TYR A 101 -10.81 8.43 8.32
N LEU A 102 -11.72 9.40 8.42
CA LEU A 102 -12.51 9.87 7.26
C LEU A 102 -11.61 10.48 6.18
N PHE A 103 -10.59 11.24 6.58
CA PHE A 103 -9.61 11.80 5.66
C PHE A 103 -8.85 10.71 4.89
N GLY A 104 -8.42 9.64 5.57
CA GLY A 104 -7.74 8.52 4.93
C GLY A 104 -8.58 7.86 3.84
N ILE A 105 -9.86 7.59 4.14
CA ILE A 105 -10.80 6.99 3.18
C ILE A 105 -11.00 7.93 1.98
N TRP A 106 -11.26 9.21 2.22
CA TRP A 106 -11.49 10.17 1.16
C TRP A 106 -10.24 10.40 0.29
N ASP A 107 -9.06 10.57 0.89
CA ASP A 107 -7.80 10.83 0.17
C ASP A 107 -7.42 9.62 -0.71
N CYS A 108 -7.58 8.40 -0.22
CA CYS A 108 -7.28 7.22 -1.03
C CYS A 108 -8.29 7.05 -2.18
N TYR A 109 -9.57 7.33 -1.97
CA TYR A 109 -10.61 7.27 -3.00
C TYR A 109 -10.32 8.28 -4.11
N ARG A 110 -10.07 9.54 -3.74
CA ARG A 110 -9.73 10.59 -4.71
C ARG A 110 -8.46 10.24 -5.47
N THR A 111 -7.42 9.79 -4.76
CA THR A 111 -6.15 9.38 -5.39
C THR A 111 -6.35 8.24 -6.37
N ALA A 112 -7.24 7.27 -6.07
CA ALA A 112 -7.57 6.19 -6.99
C ALA A 112 -8.21 6.70 -8.28
N VAL A 113 -9.17 7.63 -8.19
CA VAL A 113 -9.83 8.24 -9.35
C VAL A 113 -8.81 9.00 -10.21
N ASP A 114 -7.94 9.79 -9.57
CA ASP A 114 -6.92 10.57 -10.28
C ASP A 114 -5.89 9.65 -10.95
N MET A 115 -5.45 8.57 -10.28
CA MET A 115 -4.52 7.59 -10.85
C MET A 115 -5.12 6.82 -12.03
N ASN A 116 -6.41 6.47 -11.97
CA ASN A 116 -7.10 5.83 -13.10
C ASN A 116 -7.14 6.74 -14.34
N ARG A 117 -7.34 8.05 -14.16
CA ARG A 117 -7.27 9.01 -15.28
C ARG A 117 -5.87 9.07 -15.87
N VAL A 118 -4.83 9.11 -15.04
CA VAL A 118 -3.43 9.07 -15.51
C VAL A 118 -3.13 7.78 -16.25
N TYR A 119 -3.63 6.64 -15.77
CA TYR A 119 -3.49 5.35 -16.43
C TYR A 119 -4.10 5.37 -17.84
N LEU A 120 -5.34 5.85 -17.99
CA LEU A 120 -6.01 5.94 -19.29
C LEU A 120 -5.26 6.85 -20.28
N LEU A 121 -4.73 7.98 -19.80
CA LEU A 121 -3.91 8.88 -20.64
C LEU A 121 -2.60 8.22 -21.06
N ALA A 122 -1.91 7.53 -20.14
CA ALA A 122 -0.70 6.78 -20.44
C ALA A 122 -0.98 5.61 -21.41
N GLU A 123 -2.18 5.04 -21.35
CA GLU A 123 -2.64 4.02 -22.29
C GLU A 123 -2.89 4.55 -23.69
N GLN A 124 -3.41 5.77 -23.82
CA GLN A 124 -3.54 6.41 -25.13
C GLN A 124 -2.18 6.76 -25.75
N GLU A 125 -1.22 7.21 -24.94
CA GLU A 125 0.14 7.55 -25.41
C GLU A 125 0.90 6.32 -25.96
N ASN A 126 0.54 5.10 -25.55
CA ASN A 126 1.11 3.82 -26.03
C ASN A 126 2.65 3.79 -26.11
N HIS A 127 3.31 4.55 -25.23
CA HIS A 127 4.75 4.68 -25.27
C HIS A 127 5.45 3.49 -24.62
N ARG A 128 6.65 3.17 -25.13
CA ARG A 128 7.54 2.20 -24.48
C ARG A 128 8.01 2.75 -23.14
N PHE A 129 8.11 1.87 -22.16
CA PHE A 129 8.63 2.15 -20.83
C PHE A 129 9.81 1.21 -20.54
N ASN A 130 10.67 1.62 -19.60
CA ASN A 130 11.85 0.83 -19.27
C ASN A 130 11.45 -0.47 -18.55
N SER A 131 11.95 -1.61 -19.04
CA SER A 131 11.73 -2.94 -18.46
C SER A 131 12.91 -3.44 -17.62
N PHE A 132 14.05 -2.74 -17.67
CA PHE A 132 15.30 -3.19 -17.05
C PHE A 132 16.10 -2.02 -16.47
N SER A 133 16.55 -2.15 -15.22
CA SER A 133 17.41 -1.17 -14.56
C SER A 133 18.56 -1.88 -13.85
N LEU A 134 19.79 -1.51 -14.16
CA LEU A 134 20.96 -1.95 -13.40
C LEU A 134 21.38 -0.83 -12.45
N GLY A 135 21.26 -1.09 -11.16
CA GLY A 135 21.95 -0.33 -10.12
C GLY A 135 23.23 -1.03 -9.70
N ALA A 136 24.13 -0.29 -9.04
CA ALA A 136 25.31 -0.88 -8.42
C ALA A 136 24.98 -1.89 -7.30
N LEU A 137 23.77 -1.78 -6.72
CA LEU A 137 23.31 -2.63 -5.63
C LEU A 137 22.42 -3.78 -6.10
N GLU A 138 21.63 -3.59 -7.16
CA GLU A 138 20.61 -4.55 -7.58
C GLU A 138 20.30 -4.43 -9.07
N ILE A 139 19.98 -5.57 -9.70
CA ILE A 139 19.44 -5.64 -11.06
C ILE A 139 17.94 -5.85 -10.96
N ASN A 140 17.16 -4.85 -11.38
CA ASN A 140 15.71 -4.90 -11.36
C ASN A 140 15.14 -5.01 -12.76
N TYR A 141 14.23 -5.96 -12.96
CA TYR A 141 13.65 -6.24 -14.27
C TYR A 141 12.17 -6.61 -14.16
N LEU A 142 11.39 -6.21 -15.16
CA LEU A 142 9.98 -6.57 -15.24
C LEU A 142 9.86 -8.00 -15.78
N ASP A 143 9.36 -8.91 -14.95
CA ASP A 143 9.16 -10.31 -15.31
C ASP A 143 7.73 -10.77 -15.03
N LYS A 144 7.21 -11.65 -15.88
CA LYS A 144 5.87 -12.24 -15.69
C LYS A 144 6.00 -13.50 -14.83
N ARG A 145 5.80 -13.35 -13.53
CA ARG A 145 5.93 -14.45 -12.57
C ARG A 145 4.62 -15.23 -12.36
N ASN A 146 4.75 -16.54 -12.17
CA ASN A 146 3.60 -17.40 -11.85
C ASN A 146 3.17 -17.18 -10.38
N PRO A 147 1.90 -16.78 -10.12
CA PRO A 147 1.41 -16.52 -8.76
C PRO A 147 1.37 -17.79 -7.89
N PHE A 148 1.16 -18.97 -8.49
CA PHE A 148 1.14 -20.23 -7.73
C PHE A 148 2.48 -20.53 -7.07
N LEU A 149 3.58 -20.22 -7.75
CA LEU A 149 4.92 -20.43 -7.19
C LEU A 149 5.15 -19.52 -5.98
N SER A 150 4.66 -18.27 -6.03
CA SER A 150 4.74 -17.34 -4.90
C SER A 150 4.00 -17.86 -3.66
N ILE A 151 2.85 -18.50 -3.86
CA ILE A 151 2.06 -19.08 -2.78
C ILE A 151 2.82 -20.26 -2.16
N ILE A 152 3.34 -21.17 -2.99
CA ILE A 152 4.14 -22.32 -2.54
C ILE A 152 5.33 -21.84 -1.71
N TRP A 153 6.09 -20.86 -2.21
CA TRP A 153 7.24 -20.31 -1.49
C TRP A 153 6.84 -19.65 -0.16
N SER A 154 5.69 -18.98 -0.11
CA SER A 154 5.17 -18.37 1.13
C SER A 154 4.69 -19.39 2.16
N LEU A 155 4.27 -20.58 1.70
CA LEU A 155 3.81 -21.66 2.55
C LEU A 155 4.97 -22.38 3.25
N PHE A 156 6.10 -22.56 2.56
CA PHE A 156 7.30 -23.15 3.16
C PHE A 156 8.02 -22.21 4.11
N ILE A 157 8.24 -20.97 3.67
CA ILE A 157 8.88 -19.93 4.47
C ILE A 157 8.03 -18.68 4.31
N PRO A 158 7.35 -18.22 5.38
CA PRO A 158 6.66 -16.95 5.35
C PRO A 158 7.63 -15.90 4.82
N ARG A 159 7.21 -15.09 3.82
CA ARG A 159 7.98 -14.00 3.16
C ARG A 159 8.79 -14.38 1.92
N LEU A 160 9.07 -15.65 1.67
CA LEU A 160 9.85 -16.05 0.50
C LEU A 160 9.13 -15.77 -0.83
N GLY A 161 7.79 -15.79 -0.82
CA GLY A 161 7.00 -15.33 -1.97
C GLY A 161 7.12 -13.82 -2.26
N GLN A 162 7.36 -12.98 -1.25
CA GLN A 162 7.58 -11.54 -1.47
C GLN A 162 8.96 -11.28 -2.09
N LEU A 163 9.98 -12.04 -1.68
CA LEU A 163 11.30 -12.04 -2.33
C LEU A 163 11.19 -12.51 -3.78
N TYR A 164 10.40 -13.55 -4.03
CA TYR A 164 10.16 -14.03 -5.38
C TYR A 164 9.56 -12.95 -6.28
N ILE A 165 8.74 -12.03 -5.77
CA ILE A 165 8.16 -10.90 -6.52
C ILE A 165 9.11 -9.68 -6.57
N HIS A 166 10.36 -9.79 -6.12
CA HIS A 166 11.34 -8.70 -6.05
C HIS A 166 10.88 -7.51 -5.19
N LYS A 167 10.07 -7.79 -4.15
CA LYS A 167 9.71 -6.78 -3.15
C LYS A 167 10.63 -6.88 -1.93
N ILE A 168 11.91 -6.58 -2.13
CA ILE A 168 12.96 -6.71 -1.11
C ILE A 168 12.73 -5.72 0.05
N LEU A 169 12.33 -4.48 -0.26
CA LEU A 169 12.14 -3.46 0.77
C LEU A 169 10.96 -3.77 1.70
N THR A 170 9.84 -4.25 1.16
CA THR A 170 8.71 -4.68 1.99
C THR A 170 9.07 -5.94 2.79
N THR A 171 9.83 -6.85 2.17
CA THR A 171 10.35 -8.05 2.83
C THR A 171 11.21 -7.70 4.05
N PHE A 172 12.08 -6.70 3.95
CA PHE A 172 12.94 -6.31 5.07
C PHE A 172 12.16 -5.59 6.19
N LEU A 173 11.23 -4.71 5.82
CA LEU A 173 10.45 -3.95 6.80
C LEU A 173 9.59 -4.86 7.69
N SER A 174 8.89 -5.83 7.13
CA SER A 174 8.06 -6.72 7.95
C SER A 174 8.87 -7.69 8.81
N SER A 175 10.21 -7.80 8.65
CA SER A 175 11.05 -8.78 9.40
C SER A 175 11.61 -8.20 10.68
N LEU A 176 11.31 -6.93 10.93
CA LEU A 176 11.64 -6.21 12.15
C LEU A 176 10.51 -6.27 13.20
N ASP A 177 9.39 -6.93 12.86
CA ASP A 177 8.32 -7.34 13.78
C ASP A 177 8.61 -8.74 14.34
#